data_AF-A0AAD4LYH4-F1
#
_entry.id   AF-A0AAD4LYH4-F1
#
_cell.length_a   1.000
_cell.length_b   1.000
_cell.length_c   1.000
_cell.angle_alpha   90.00
_cell.angle_beta   90.00
_cell.angle_gamma   90.00
#
_symmetry.space_group_name_H-M   'P 1'
#
loop_
_entity.id
_entity.type
_entity.pdbx_description
1 polymer ?
#
loop_
_entity_poly.entity_id
_entity_poly.type
_entity_poly.pdbx_seq_one_letter_code
_entity_poly.pdbx_strand_id
1 'polypeptide(L)'
;MPRTPRRSGPPANATHNIALLSEVSVDDAIVVSTLTTAPFCCHADLLTMNAPQLTAVARVLNDALPPSLHIPTGESGQTTAGEIRTGIETVV
;
A
#
# COMPACT_ATOMS: atom_id res chain seq x y z
N MET A 1 25.52 21.80 40.81
CA MET A 1 24.35 20.94 40.50
C MET A 1 23.70 21.43 39.21
N PRO A 2 23.97 20.86 38.02
CA PRO A 2 23.22 21.22 36.83
C PRO A 2 21.95 20.36 36.72
N ARG A 3 20.80 21.03 36.57
CA ARG A 3 19.49 20.40 36.35
C ARG A 3 19.42 19.95 34.89
N THR A 4 19.22 18.66 34.68
CA THR A 4 18.91 18.06 33.37
C THR A 4 17.63 18.67 32.80
N PRO A 5 17.59 19.09 31.52
CA PRO A 5 16.32 19.46 30.89
C PRO A 5 15.48 18.21 30.68
N ARG A 6 14.19 18.33 31.03
CA ARG A 6 13.11 17.39 30.74
C ARG A 6 13.20 16.91 29.29
N ARG A 7 13.22 15.60 29.10
CA ARG A 7 12.98 14.96 27.81
C ARG A 7 11.54 15.28 27.41
N SER A 8 11.39 16.30 26.57
CA SER A 8 10.14 16.62 25.88
C SER A 8 9.62 15.35 25.20
N GLY A 9 8.34 15.05 25.39
CA GLY A 9 7.70 13.85 24.84
C GLY A 9 7.84 13.76 23.30
N PRO A 10 7.52 12.58 22.72
CA PRO A 10 7.58 12.40 21.27
C PRO A 10 6.71 13.46 20.58
N PRO A 11 7.19 14.07 19.47
CA PRO A 11 6.41 15.06 18.75
C PRO A 11 5.09 14.45 18.28
N ALA A 12 4.03 15.27 18.35
CA ALA A 12 2.70 14.93 17.90
C ALA A 12 2.74 14.47 16.43
N ASN A 13 2.19 13.28 16.19
CA ASN A 13 1.77 12.75 14.90
C ASN A 13 2.86 12.74 13.81
N ALA A 14 3.86 11.88 13.97
CA ALA A 14 4.71 11.49 12.84
C ALA A 14 3.81 10.81 11.78
N THR A 15 3.48 11.52 10.71
CA THR A 15 2.90 10.94 9.51
C THR A 15 3.96 10.02 8.91
N HIS A 16 3.77 8.71 9.10
CA HIS A 16 4.66 7.71 8.53
C HIS A 16 4.22 7.49 7.08
N ASN A 17 5.10 7.82 6.14
CA ASN A 17 4.87 7.49 4.74
C ASN A 17 5.51 6.12 4.47
N ILE A 18 4.78 5.28 3.75
CA ILE A 18 5.22 3.96 3.32
C ILE A 18 5.73 4.12 1.89
N ALA A 19 7.00 3.82 1.65
CA ALA A 19 7.52 3.75 0.30
C ALA A 19 7.28 2.34 -0.26
N LEU A 20 6.49 2.24 -1.32
CA LEU A 20 6.41 1.08 -2.19
C LEU A 20 7.51 1.18 -3.24
N LEU A 21 8.30 0.13 -3.35
CA LEU A 21 9.33 -0.02 -4.37
C LEU A 21 8.81 -1.01 -5.41
N SER A 22 8.65 -0.57 -6.66
CA SER A 22 8.24 -1.44 -7.75
C SER A 22 9.30 -1.44 -8.84
N GLU A 23 9.78 -2.62 -9.19
CA GLU A 23 10.70 -2.83 -10.31
C GLU A 23 9.88 -3.00 -11.58
N VAL A 24 9.97 -2.03 -12.49
CA VAL A 24 9.25 -2.09 -13.76
C VAL A 24 10.20 -2.60 -14.83
N SER A 25 9.86 -3.76 -15.42
CA SER A 25 10.74 -4.44 -16.40
C SER A 25 10.87 -3.69 -17.73
N VAL A 26 9.96 -2.76 -18.02
CA VAL A 26 10.13 -1.79 -19.10
C VAL A 26 11.01 -0.66 -18.57
N ASP A 27 12.24 -0.59 -19.09
CA ASP A 27 13.26 0.46 -18.85
C ASP A 27 14.17 0.35 -17.61
N ASP A 28 14.29 -0.82 -16.95
CA ASP A 28 15.15 -0.99 -15.75
C ASP A 28 14.86 0.12 -14.69
N ALA A 29 13.59 0.53 -14.61
CA ALA A 29 13.16 1.67 -13.84
C ALA A 29 12.66 1.23 -12.46
N ILE A 30 13.16 1.91 -11.43
CA ILE A 30 12.66 1.77 -10.06
C ILE A 30 11.63 2.85 -9.81
N VAL A 31 10.38 2.45 -9.56
CA VAL A 31 9.32 3.35 -9.16
C VAL A 31 9.19 3.32 -7.65
N VAL A 32 9.37 4.49 -7.01
CA VAL A 32 9.15 4.67 -5.57
C VAL A 32 7.86 5.45 -5.38
N SER A 33 6.83 4.78 -4.89
CA SER A 33 5.52 5.37 -4.62
C SER A 33 5.29 5.52 -3.12
N THR A 34 4.82 6.67 -2.66
CA THR A 34 4.58 6.90 -1.23
C THR A 34 3.11 6.79 -0.88
N LEU A 35 2.75 5.91 0.06
CA LEU A 35 1.43 5.84 0.67
C LEU A 35 1.45 6.54 2.02
N THR A 36 0.42 7.34 2.27
CA THR A 36 0.20 8.02 3.56
C THR A 36 -0.30 7.08 4.65
N THR A 37 -0.84 5.92 4.28
CA THR A 37 -1.34 4.89 5.22
C THR A 37 -1.29 3.52 4.55
N ALA A 38 -0.93 2.48 5.32
CA ALA A 38 -0.99 1.11 4.82
C ALA A 38 -2.47 0.73 4.58
N PRO A 39 -2.84 0.24 3.38
CA PRO A 39 -4.22 -0.16 3.11
C PRO A 39 -4.64 -1.44 3.85
N PHE A 40 -3.68 -2.16 4.43
CA PHE A 40 -3.85 -3.30 5.34
C PHE A 40 -2.66 -3.42 6.28
N CYS A 41 -2.83 -4.06 7.44
CA CYS A 41 -1.77 -4.13 8.46
C CYS A 41 -0.82 -5.33 8.31
N CYS A 42 -1.27 -6.41 7.67
CA CYS A 42 -0.49 -7.62 7.44
C CYS A 42 -1.09 -8.49 6.32
N HIS A 43 -0.34 -9.50 5.88
CA HIS A 43 -0.81 -10.46 4.87
C HIS A 43 -2.06 -11.23 5.35
N ALA A 44 -2.16 -11.55 6.64
CA ALA A 44 -3.33 -12.24 7.19
C ALA A 44 -4.62 -11.40 7.08
N ASP A 45 -4.52 -10.08 7.24
CA ASP A 45 -5.65 -9.16 7.05
C ASP A 45 -6.17 -9.23 5.61
N LEU A 46 -5.26 -9.17 4.63
CA LEU A 46 -5.56 -9.33 3.20
C LEU A 46 -6.27 -10.67 2.89
N LEU A 47 -5.87 -11.77 3.56
CA LEU A 47 -6.50 -13.07 3.39
C LEU A 47 -7.95 -13.13 3.88
N THR A 48 -8.30 -12.29 4.85
CA THR A 48 -9.65 -12.22 5.43
C THR A 48 -10.57 -11.21 4.75
N MET A 49 -10.01 -10.32 3.91
CA MET A 49 -10.78 -9.30 3.21
C MET A 49 -11.76 -9.90 2.19
N ASN A 50 -12.96 -9.34 2.17
CA ASN A 50 -13.97 -9.62 1.16
C ASN A 50 -13.71 -8.85 -0.15
N ALA A 51 -14.44 -9.19 -1.20
CA ALA A 51 -14.29 -8.57 -2.53
C ALA A 51 -14.29 -7.02 -2.50
N PRO A 52 -15.27 -6.33 -1.88
CA PRO A 52 -15.26 -4.86 -1.87
C PRO A 52 -14.10 -4.26 -1.07
N GLN A 53 -13.63 -4.93 -0.01
CA GLN A 53 -12.42 -4.51 0.71
C GLN A 53 -11.18 -4.64 -0.17
N LEU A 54 -11.01 -5.76 -0.88
CA LEU A 54 -9.89 -5.96 -1.79
C LEU A 54 -9.90 -4.95 -2.95
N THR A 55 -11.08 -4.64 -3.50
CA THR A 55 -11.23 -3.59 -4.51
C THR A 55 -10.81 -2.22 -3.98
N ALA A 56 -11.17 -1.89 -2.74
CA ALA A 56 -10.77 -0.63 -2.12
C ALA A 56 -9.25 -0.54 -1.93
N VAL A 57 -8.61 -1.61 -1.44
CA VAL A 57 -7.15 -1.71 -1.31
C VAL A 57 -6.48 -1.55 -2.68
N ALA A 58 -6.93 -2.30 -3.68
CA ALA A 58 -6.39 -2.25 -5.03
C ALA A 58 -6.53 -0.85 -5.65
N ARG A 59 -7.64 -0.14 -5.39
CA ARG A 59 -7.81 1.25 -5.84
C ARG A 59 -6.82 2.21 -5.19
N VAL A 60 -6.57 2.07 -3.88
CA VAL A 60 -5.57 2.89 -3.16
C VAL A 60 -4.17 2.62 -3.71
N LEU A 61 -3.84 1.35 -4.00
CA LEU A 61 -2.56 1.00 -4.62
C LEU A 61 -2.46 1.54 -6.04
N ASN A 62 -3.51 1.41 -6.86
CA ASN A 62 -3.53 1.93 -8.23
C ASN A 62 -3.39 3.46 -8.30
N ASP A 63 -3.83 4.21 -7.28
CA ASP A 63 -3.62 5.66 -7.24
C ASP A 63 -2.13 6.02 -7.08
N ALA A 64 -1.36 5.13 -6.45
CA ALA A 64 0.06 5.32 -6.20
C ALA A 64 0.96 4.59 -7.24
N LEU A 65 0.45 3.57 -7.93
CA LEU A 65 1.20 2.75 -8.88
C LEU A 65 1.18 3.36 -10.29
N PRO A 66 2.20 3.08 -11.12
CA PRO A 66 2.15 3.42 -12.53
C PRO A 66 1.10 2.56 -13.26
N PRO A 67 0.54 3.03 -14.39
CA PRO A 67 -0.50 2.32 -15.14
C PRO A 67 -0.15 0.88 -15.55
N SER A 68 1.14 0.60 -15.75
CA SER A 68 1.66 -0.73 -16.09
C SER A 68 1.54 -1.76 -14.95
N LEU A 69 1.40 -1.30 -13.70
CA LEU A 69 1.27 -2.12 -12.50
C LEU A 69 -0.13 -2.06 -11.89
N HIS A 70 -1.11 -1.47 -12.60
CA HIS A 70 -2.46 -1.39 -12.08
C HIS A 70 -3.08 -2.77 -11.89
N ILE A 71 -3.59 -3.00 -10.68
CA ILE A 71 -4.36 -4.17 -10.32
C ILE A 71 -5.75 -4.06 -10.97
N PRO A 72 -6.23 -5.09 -11.67
CA PRO A 72 -7.57 -5.06 -12.25
C PRO A 72 -8.63 -5.02 -11.13
N THR A 73 -9.45 -3.97 -11.12
CA THR A 73 -10.54 -3.78 -10.13
C THR A 73 -11.92 -3.75 -10.78
N GLY A 74 -12.11 -4.53 -11.87
CA GLY A 74 -13.18 -4.34 -12.86
C GLY A 74 -14.61 -4.18 -12.32
N GLU A 75 -15.39 -3.32 -12.98
CA GLU A 75 -16.87 -3.28 -12.92
C GLU A 75 -17.51 -4.43 -13.73
N SER A 76 -16.73 -5.03 -14.63
CA SER A 76 -17.10 -6.21 -15.40
C SER A 76 -16.96 -7.41 -14.48
N GLY A 77 -18.07 -8.05 -14.09
CA GLY A 77 -18.15 -9.13 -13.10
C GLY A 77 -17.37 -10.44 -13.38
N GLN A 78 -16.28 -10.37 -14.14
CA GLN A 78 -15.30 -11.44 -14.32
C GLN A 78 -14.12 -11.39 -13.33
N THR A 79 -13.84 -10.26 -12.68
CA THR A 79 -12.72 -10.21 -11.72
C THR A 79 -13.14 -10.75 -10.36
N THR A 80 -12.52 -11.85 -9.95
CA THR A 80 -12.76 -12.51 -8.66
C THR A 80 -11.94 -11.87 -7.55
N ALA A 81 -12.40 -12.00 -6.30
CA ALA A 81 -11.63 -11.59 -5.12
C ALA A 81 -10.23 -12.22 -5.08
N GLY A 82 -10.08 -13.47 -5.54
CA GLY A 82 -8.80 -14.15 -5.63
C GLY A 82 -7.83 -13.46 -6.58
N GLU A 83 -8.29 -13.04 -7.76
CA GLU A 83 -7.46 -12.35 -8.74
C GLU A 83 -7.01 -10.96 -8.25
N ILE A 84 -7.91 -10.21 -7.61
CA ILE A 84 -7.55 -8.91 -7.01
C ILE A 84 -6.48 -9.11 -5.93
N ARG A 85 -6.64 -10.14 -5.08
CA ARG A 85 -5.67 -10.47 -4.04
C ARG A 85 -4.30 -10.82 -4.62
N THR A 86 -4.25 -11.69 -5.62
CA THR A 86 -2.99 -12.05 -6.29
C THR A 86 -2.33 -10.83 -6.92
N GLY A 87 -3.11 -9.91 -7.50
CA GLY A 87 -2.59 -8.64 -8.01
C GLY A 87 -2.00 -7.76 -6.91
N ILE A 88 -2.67 -7.65 -5.75
CA ILE A 88 -2.14 -6.95 -4.57
C ILE A 88 -0.82 -7.58 -4.13
N GLU A 89 -0.77 -8.91 -3.96
CA GLU A 89 0.44 -9.65 -3.53
C GLU A 89 1.62 -9.52 -4.49
N THR A 90 1.39 -9.15 -5.75
CA THR A 90 2.46 -8.97 -6.74
C THR A 90 3.16 -7.61 -6.61
N VAL A 91 2.49 -6.61 -6.04
CA VAL A 91 2.98 -5.21 -5.97
C VAL A 91 3.48 -4.80 -4.59
N VAL A 92 3.26 -5.62 -3.55
CA VAL A 92 3.74 -5.43 -2.16
C VAL A 92 4.77 -6.45 -1.74
#